data_AF-A0A068RSI2-F1
#
_entry.id   AF-A0A068RSI2-F1
#
_cell.length_a   1.000
_cell.length_b   1.000
_cell.length_c   1.000
_cell.angle_alpha   90.00
_cell.angle_beta   90.00
_cell.angle_gamma   90.00
#
_symmetry.space_group_name_H-M   'P 1'
#
loop_
_entity.id
_entity.type
_entity.pdbx_description
1 polymer ?
#
loop_
_entity_poly.entity_id
_entity_poly.type
_entity_poly.pdbx_seq_one_letter_code
_entity_poly.pdbx_strand_id
1 'polypeptide(L)'
;MRGIGSQLLPLPFASLDQLDSMTVNHISNTRPPLEKLSLEILLHIQSFLSDWDDRFHFAKINERVWYISSRLRLSTPLRLDICSTNVLKIMCSQVIQLPDQHLPRPLLASIIQYSYAARRFHIPSCRSNQKRFAHYFIGQISKRHDAKKITIAVDYQHAAIWQGATAIHHSTVKIAATGIEEINDDHIDTDLFVTPPEAERVKSTIKELYVKAGKCVLRSVEGFDSNDEHSMVPLGAVSILDKGAKYERVTTSATSDDPRLSPSTTIDITDAHDLVRNLGDRYMEMVILFGQFWFLVTSFDVFIHKSLDIDDCANKTDRQYESHPKACIISKSMHGQATYHELSVFIANVELVAVGGFFGKDDHPEITGFLGSSIKHLPVELRQPTTSMQVLVRMKSAESAVSNRHLRQYAKMAAFHTWSFHSLRFATRDFYPVNPLAFGDHAVTINGLGGIPCRLASRFFHCVAKRRVCGSDIEYALMKAVSDPMLEKSTKNMKPITFRKISKSATLSSSTTGFMKTAIDAMTLLEKDLGKNDSICLQSMPVLSEMVVKLLNAGYADRLTTANKTATKLYASKYRFNATPHVLHS
;
A
#
# COMPACT_ATOMS: atom_id res chain seq x y z
N MET A 1 16.21 64.22 -27.56
CA MET A 1 14.89 63.59 -27.29
C MET A 1 14.92 62.16 -27.80
N ARG A 2 14.51 61.19 -26.96
CA ARG A 2 14.26 59.74 -27.19
C ARG A 2 15.37 58.82 -27.77
N GLY A 3 15.53 57.68 -27.07
CA GLY A 3 16.05 56.37 -27.53
C GLY A 3 17.57 56.22 -27.43
N ILE A 4 18.20 55.10 -27.05
CA ILE A 4 17.90 53.64 -27.01
C ILE A 4 18.93 52.96 -26.06
N GLY A 5 18.65 51.75 -25.52
CA GLY A 5 19.68 50.70 -25.21
C GLY A 5 19.73 50.19 -23.76
N SER A 6 19.39 48.91 -23.48
CA SER A 6 20.29 47.73 -23.25
C SER A 6 21.03 47.74 -21.90
N GLN A 7 21.36 46.68 -21.15
CA GLN A 7 21.21 45.20 -21.10
C GLN A 7 21.87 44.77 -19.74
N LEU A 8 21.47 43.60 -19.20
CA LEU A 8 22.24 42.57 -18.45
C LEU A 8 23.12 42.88 -17.18
N LEU A 9 22.76 42.18 -16.07
CA LEU A 9 23.51 41.38 -15.02
C LEU A 9 25.06 41.48 -14.83
N PRO A 10 25.70 40.94 -13.73
CA PRO A 10 25.27 40.51 -12.38
C PRO A 10 26.24 40.92 -11.19
N LEU A 11 25.93 40.42 -9.98
CA LEU A 11 26.54 40.52 -8.62
C LEU A 11 28.08 40.42 -8.48
N PRO A 12 28.64 40.84 -7.31
CA PRO A 12 29.15 39.84 -6.35
C PRO A 12 28.91 40.15 -4.84
N PHE A 13 29.20 39.12 -4.01
CA PHE A 13 29.06 38.99 -2.56
C PHE A 13 30.24 39.55 -1.73
N ALA A 14 29.98 39.67 -0.40
CA ALA A 14 30.87 39.78 0.80
C ALA A 14 30.84 41.16 1.49
N SER A 15 30.81 41.32 2.83
CA SER A 15 30.68 40.43 4.01
C SER A 15 30.27 41.30 5.23
N LEU A 16 29.71 40.67 6.27
CA LEU A 16 29.42 41.28 7.57
C LEU A 16 30.72 41.61 8.33
N ASP A 17 30.90 42.88 8.66
CA ASP A 17 31.51 43.39 9.91
C ASP A 17 31.22 44.89 9.99
N GLN A 18 31.02 45.42 11.21
CA GLN A 18 30.89 46.85 11.57
C GLN A 18 29.49 47.49 11.49
N LEU A 19 28.72 47.37 12.58
CA LEU A 19 27.77 48.40 12.99
C LEU A 19 27.58 48.36 14.51
N ASP A 20 28.59 48.88 15.20
CA ASP A 20 28.46 49.40 16.56
C ASP A 20 28.49 50.93 16.48
N SER A 21 27.68 51.57 17.33
CA SER A 21 27.45 53.01 17.49
C SER A 21 26.43 53.67 16.54
N MET A 22 25.20 53.88 17.04
CA MET A 22 24.74 55.25 17.32
C MET A 22 23.45 55.27 18.16
N THR A 23 23.44 56.31 18.99
CA THR A 23 22.64 56.57 20.18
C THR A 23 21.17 56.89 19.94
N VAL A 24 20.37 56.45 20.91
CA VAL A 24 18.98 56.79 21.23
C VAL A 24 18.78 58.31 21.45
N ASN A 25 17.65 58.86 20.99
CA ASN A 25 16.98 59.98 21.67
C ASN A 25 15.45 60.02 21.46
N HIS A 26 14.76 60.02 22.61
CA HIS A 26 13.42 60.52 22.95
C HIS A 26 12.15 60.05 22.21
N ILE A 27 11.50 59.01 22.78
CA ILE A 27 10.03 58.96 22.96
C ILE A 27 9.74 58.75 24.45
N SER A 28 8.82 59.55 24.98
CA SER A 28 8.43 59.68 26.38
C SER A 28 7.92 58.38 27.04
N ASN A 29 8.49 58.08 28.22
CA ASN A 29 8.12 56.99 29.13
C ASN A 29 6.78 57.23 29.85
N THR A 30 5.67 56.98 29.16
CA THR A 30 4.43 56.55 29.83
C THR A 30 4.06 55.19 29.29
N ARG A 31 4.80 54.15 29.70
CA ARG A 31 4.37 52.78 29.44
C ARG A 31 3.04 52.58 30.18
N PRO A 32 1.96 52.12 29.52
CA PRO A 32 0.76 51.75 30.23
C PRO A 32 1.14 50.68 31.27
N PRO A 33 0.68 50.77 32.54
CA PRO A 33 0.93 49.71 33.50
C PRO A 33 0.41 48.41 32.89
N LEU A 34 1.22 47.35 32.94
CA LEU A 34 0.94 46.03 32.36
C LEU A 34 -0.47 45.51 32.68
N GLU A 35 -1.03 45.94 33.81
CA GLU A 35 -2.39 45.67 34.29
C GLU A 35 -3.52 46.19 33.38
N LYS A 36 -3.26 47.26 32.60
CA LYS A 36 -4.23 47.87 31.68
C LYS A 36 -4.23 47.27 30.27
N LEU A 37 -3.28 46.40 29.95
CA LEU A 37 -3.25 45.72 28.66
C LEU A 37 -4.39 44.71 28.56
N SER A 38 -4.94 44.55 27.35
CA SER A 38 -5.95 43.53 27.09
C SER A 38 -5.35 42.13 27.24
N LEU A 39 -6.21 41.16 27.56
CA LEU A 39 -5.77 39.78 27.77
C LEU A 39 -5.08 39.19 26.53
N GLU A 40 -5.57 39.50 25.33
CA GLU A 40 -4.95 39.04 24.08
C GLU A 40 -3.53 39.57 23.92
N ILE A 41 -3.30 40.85 24.24
CA ILE A 41 -1.96 41.44 24.18
C ILE A 41 -1.04 40.79 25.22
N LEU A 42 -1.54 40.53 26.42
CA LEU A 42 -0.76 39.86 27.47
C LEU A 42 -0.36 38.44 27.09
N LEU A 43 -1.29 37.66 26.51
CA LEU A 43 -0.99 36.32 25.99
C LEU A 43 0.00 36.38 24.81
N HIS A 44 -0.10 37.41 23.99
CA HIS A 44 0.81 37.62 22.87
C HIS A 44 2.22 37.98 23.35
N ILE A 45 2.38 38.88 24.33
CA ILE A 45 3.68 39.19 24.95
C ILE A 45 4.30 37.94 25.58
N GLN A 46 3.50 37.15 26.30
CA GLN A 46 3.96 35.89 26.88
C GLN A 46 4.48 34.90 25.81
N SER A 47 3.92 34.94 24.59
CA SER A 47 4.37 34.08 23.49
C SER A 47 5.78 34.43 23.00
N PHE A 48 6.19 35.69 23.08
CA PHE A 48 7.48 36.21 22.59
C PHE A 48 8.66 36.08 23.55
N LEU A 49 8.44 35.92 24.85
CA LEU A 49 9.53 35.75 25.81
C LEU A 49 10.20 34.39 25.59
N SER A 50 11.43 34.29 25.10
CA SER A 50 12.02 32.97 24.76
C SER A 50 12.37 32.13 25.98
N ASP A 51 12.74 32.79 27.08
CA ASP A 51 13.17 32.13 28.32
C ASP A 51 12.00 31.75 29.23
N TRP A 52 12.11 30.61 29.89
CA TRP A 52 11.06 30.06 30.74
C TRP A 52 10.92 30.82 32.07
N ASP A 53 12.01 31.29 32.65
CA ASP A 53 11.98 32.08 33.88
C ASP A 53 11.40 33.47 33.60
N ASP A 54 11.68 34.08 32.46
CA ASP A 54 11.09 35.35 32.04
C ASP A 54 9.58 35.25 31.81
N ARG A 55 9.13 34.21 31.08
CA ARG A 55 7.69 33.91 30.88
C ARG A 55 6.98 33.73 32.21
N PHE A 56 7.65 33.07 33.14
CA PHE A 56 7.13 32.75 34.46
C PHE A 56 7.04 33.99 35.36
N HIS A 57 8.07 34.84 35.36
CA HIS A 57 8.05 36.14 36.05
C HIS A 57 6.98 37.06 35.46
N PHE A 58 6.82 37.07 34.14
CA PHE A 58 5.77 37.83 33.46
C PHE A 58 4.36 37.41 33.90
N ALA A 59 4.10 36.10 33.99
CA ALA A 59 2.82 35.57 34.47
C ALA A 59 2.56 35.88 35.96
N LYS A 60 3.61 35.98 36.78
CA LYS A 60 3.51 36.38 38.20
C LYS A 60 3.20 37.86 38.40
N ILE A 61 3.62 38.72 37.47
CA ILE A 61 3.44 40.18 37.57
C ILE A 61 2.00 40.58 37.19
N ASN A 62 1.23 39.72 36.50
CA ASN A 62 -0.13 40.04 36.07
C ASN A 62 -1.16 39.00 36.57
N GLU A 63 -1.89 39.36 37.64
CA GLU A 63 -2.89 38.48 38.28
C GLU A 63 -3.99 37.98 37.33
N ARG A 64 -4.33 38.71 36.26
CA ARG A 64 -5.39 38.29 35.31
C ARG A 64 -4.96 37.12 34.44
N VAL A 65 -3.71 37.13 33.96
CA VAL A 65 -3.11 36.00 33.23
C VAL A 65 -3.01 34.78 34.15
N TRP A 66 -2.63 35.00 35.40
CA TRP A 66 -2.57 33.97 36.44
C TRP A 66 -3.95 33.35 36.76
N TYR A 67 -4.96 34.19 37.01
CA TYR A 67 -6.32 33.78 37.38
C TYR A 67 -6.97 32.92 36.29
N ILE A 68 -6.85 33.30 35.02
CA ILE A 68 -7.44 32.55 33.89
C ILE A 68 -6.71 31.22 33.67
N SER A 69 -5.39 31.21 33.79
CA SER A 69 -4.57 30.00 33.68
C SER A 69 -4.86 28.97 34.79
N SER A 70 -5.40 29.41 35.93
CA SER A 70 -5.76 28.52 37.05
C SER A 70 -7.17 27.91 36.96
N ARG A 71 -8.06 28.44 36.09
CA ARG A 71 -9.46 27.99 35.95
C ARG A 71 -9.75 27.11 34.74
N LEU A 72 -8.88 27.12 33.74
CA LEU A 72 -8.98 26.21 32.60
C LEU A 72 -8.59 24.78 33.05
N ARG A 73 -9.38 23.77 32.65
CA ARG A 73 -9.09 22.36 32.93
C ARG A 73 -8.98 21.61 31.61
N LEU A 74 -7.86 20.94 31.40
CA LEU A 74 -7.65 20.06 30.25
C LEU A 74 -7.74 18.61 30.74
N SER A 75 -8.65 17.84 30.12
CA SER A 75 -8.88 16.42 30.41
C SER A 75 -7.91 15.50 29.67
N THR A 76 -7.25 15.99 28.62
CA THR A 76 -6.27 15.24 27.84
C THR A 76 -4.90 15.22 28.54
N PRO A 77 -4.19 14.07 28.58
CA PRO A 77 -2.84 14.00 29.13
C PRO A 77 -1.89 14.94 28.38
N LEU A 78 -1.16 15.77 29.11
CA LEU A 78 -0.15 16.63 28.52
C LEU A 78 1.18 15.89 28.46
N ARG A 79 1.64 15.60 27.23
CA ARG A 79 3.03 15.24 26.97
C ARG A 79 3.85 16.52 26.88
N LEU A 80 4.87 16.63 27.74
CA LEU A 80 5.78 17.76 27.76
C LEU A 80 6.80 17.61 26.63
N ASP A 81 6.45 18.09 25.44
CA ASP A 81 7.39 18.32 24.35
C ASP A 81 7.86 19.77 24.41
N ILE A 82 9.17 20.05 24.34
CA ILE A 82 9.75 21.34 24.77
C ILE A 82 9.34 22.47 23.80
N CYS A 83 8.23 23.17 24.08
CA CYS A 83 7.74 24.32 23.30
C CYS A 83 6.93 25.32 24.15
N SER A 84 6.80 26.55 23.66
CA SER A 84 6.21 27.76 24.26
C SER A 84 4.72 27.66 24.66
N THR A 85 3.97 26.67 24.16
CA THR A 85 2.54 26.45 24.49
C THR A 85 2.28 25.70 25.80
N ASN A 86 3.32 25.38 26.58
CA ASN A 86 3.21 24.43 27.69
C ASN A 86 2.84 25.03 29.06
N VAL A 87 3.13 26.29 29.37
CA VAL A 87 2.91 26.84 30.73
C VAL A 87 1.42 26.80 31.12
N LEU A 88 0.57 27.40 30.28
CA LEU A 88 -0.89 27.36 30.44
C LEU A 88 -1.42 25.92 30.46
N LYS A 89 -0.91 25.06 29.57
CA LYS A 89 -1.31 23.64 29.54
C LYS A 89 -0.91 22.92 30.83
N ILE A 90 0.29 23.15 31.38
CA ILE A 90 0.77 22.53 32.63
C ILE A 90 -0.12 22.93 33.80
N MET A 91 -0.49 24.21 33.91
CA MET A 91 -1.35 24.70 34.98
C MET A 91 -2.75 24.06 34.94
N CYS A 92 -3.27 23.84 33.74
CA CYS A 92 -4.64 23.37 33.48
C CYS A 92 -4.78 21.85 33.41
N SER A 93 -3.68 21.10 33.22
CA SER A 93 -3.73 19.67 32.96
C SER A 93 -4.00 18.87 34.22
N GLN A 94 -4.98 17.96 34.15
CA GLN A 94 -5.24 17.02 35.24
C GLN A 94 -4.24 15.86 35.30
N VAL A 95 -3.62 15.55 34.15
CA VAL A 95 -2.65 14.48 33.98
C VAL A 95 -1.42 15.03 33.27
N ILE A 96 -0.25 14.87 33.89
CA ILE A 96 1.04 15.31 33.33
C ILE A 96 1.91 14.09 33.07
N GLN A 97 2.37 13.92 31.83
CA GLN A 97 3.35 12.91 31.46
C GLN A 97 4.73 13.56 31.33
N LEU A 98 5.66 13.15 32.20
CA LEU A 98 7.04 13.62 32.12
C LEU A 98 7.75 12.96 30.93
N PRO A 99 8.65 13.68 30.25
CA PRO A 99 9.41 13.13 29.15
C PRO A 99 10.49 12.16 29.67
N ASP A 100 10.86 11.22 28.79
CA ASP A 100 11.91 10.22 29.03
C ASP A 100 13.29 10.88 29.25
N GLN A 101 13.50 12.07 28.71
CA GLN A 101 14.74 12.84 28.85
C GLN A 101 14.89 13.46 30.25
N HIS A 102 16.14 13.64 30.68
CA HIS A 102 16.46 14.25 31.98
C HIS A 102 16.05 15.73 32.01
N LEU A 103 15.05 16.08 32.84
CA LEU A 103 14.65 17.47 33.07
C LEU A 103 15.57 18.15 34.11
N PRO A 104 16.03 19.40 33.87
CA PRO A 104 16.72 20.19 34.89
C PRO A 104 15.88 20.31 36.17
N ARG A 105 16.51 20.18 37.34
CA ARG A 105 15.81 20.24 38.64
C ARG A 105 14.99 21.53 38.82
N PRO A 106 15.49 22.75 38.50
CA PRO A 106 14.71 23.98 38.65
C PRO A 106 13.40 23.95 37.84
N LEU A 107 13.48 23.51 36.58
CA LEU A 107 12.31 23.38 35.72
C LEU A 107 11.30 22.38 36.27
N LEU A 108 11.76 21.24 36.78
CA LEU A 108 10.90 20.23 37.37
C LEU A 108 10.20 20.72 38.63
N ALA A 109 10.90 21.44 39.51
CA ALA A 109 10.30 22.09 40.67
C ALA A 109 9.19 23.06 40.24
N SER A 110 9.45 23.88 39.23
CA SER A 110 8.45 24.82 38.67
C SER A 110 7.23 24.07 38.11
N ILE A 111 7.42 23.01 37.32
CA ILE A 111 6.31 22.20 36.79
C ILE A 111 5.44 21.65 37.93
N ILE A 112 6.06 21.13 38.99
CA ILE A 112 5.34 20.56 40.14
C ILE A 112 4.60 21.66 40.91
N GLN A 113 5.26 22.78 41.18
CA GLN A 113 4.71 23.88 41.97
C GLN A 113 3.51 24.54 41.27
N TYR A 114 3.53 24.65 39.93
CA TYR A 114 2.52 25.38 39.16
C TYR A 114 1.44 24.50 38.51
N SER A 115 1.54 23.18 38.60
CA SER A 115 0.54 22.25 38.07
C SER A 115 -0.65 22.04 39.01
N TYR A 116 -1.31 23.12 39.44
CA TYR A 116 -2.37 23.10 40.46
C TYR A 116 -3.56 22.19 40.13
N ALA A 117 -3.89 22.04 38.84
CA ALA A 117 -4.96 21.14 38.39
C ALA A 117 -4.55 19.66 38.34
N ALA A 118 -3.24 19.36 38.32
CA ALA A 118 -2.74 18.01 38.14
C ALA A 118 -3.07 17.15 39.36
N ARG A 119 -3.77 16.05 39.10
CA ARG A 119 -4.07 14.98 40.06
C ARG A 119 -3.26 13.73 39.77
N ARG A 120 -2.66 13.62 38.58
CA ARG A 120 -1.87 12.46 38.17
C ARG A 120 -0.58 12.87 37.47
N PHE A 121 0.54 12.28 37.87
CA PHE A 121 1.83 12.39 37.17
C PHE A 121 2.24 11.02 36.65
N HIS A 122 2.66 10.93 35.39
CA HIS A 122 3.26 9.74 34.82
C HIS A 122 4.77 9.91 34.74
N ILE A 123 5.50 9.00 35.38
CA ILE A 123 6.95 9.00 35.42
C ILE A 123 7.49 7.90 34.50
N PRO A 124 8.40 8.22 33.57
CA PRO A 124 8.97 7.22 32.67
C PRO A 124 10.00 6.31 33.35
N SER A 125 10.12 5.09 32.84
CA SER A 125 10.93 4.00 33.42
C SER A 125 12.45 4.22 33.29
N CYS A 126 12.90 5.02 32.33
CA CYS A 126 14.30 5.10 31.88
C CYS A 126 15.25 6.03 32.69
N ARG A 127 14.86 6.53 33.88
CA ARG A 127 15.71 7.47 34.62
C ARG A 127 16.79 6.77 35.44
N SER A 128 18.06 7.03 35.11
CA SER A 128 19.17 6.66 35.97
C SER A 128 19.00 7.32 37.35
N ASN A 129 19.10 6.53 38.43
CA ASN A 129 18.97 6.99 39.82
C ASN A 129 17.53 7.31 40.31
N GLN A 130 16.56 6.43 39.98
CA GLN A 130 15.14 6.51 40.38
C GLN A 130 14.91 6.86 41.87
N LYS A 131 15.71 6.34 42.80
CA LYS A 131 15.55 6.61 44.25
C LYS A 131 15.75 8.09 44.60
N ARG A 132 16.87 8.69 44.17
CA ARG A 132 17.15 10.12 44.41
C ARG A 132 16.11 11.01 43.72
N PHE A 133 15.71 10.63 42.53
CA PHE A 133 14.67 11.33 41.77
C PHE A 133 13.30 11.27 42.48
N ALA A 134 12.88 10.10 42.95
CA ALA A 134 11.62 9.90 43.67
C ALA A 134 11.55 10.77 44.93
N HIS A 135 12.60 10.76 45.76
CA HIS A 135 12.67 11.61 46.95
C HIS A 135 12.59 13.10 46.62
N TYR A 136 13.34 13.55 45.62
CA TYR A 136 13.28 14.94 45.18
C TYR A 136 11.88 15.32 44.68
N PHE A 137 11.30 14.50 43.80
CA PHE A 137 10.02 14.77 43.16
C PHE A 137 8.87 14.81 44.19
N ILE A 138 8.82 13.83 45.09
CA ILE A 138 7.83 13.79 46.17
C ILE A 138 8.03 14.96 47.13
N GLY A 139 9.28 15.31 47.46
CA GLY A 139 9.60 16.47 48.28
C GLY A 139 9.25 17.83 47.64
N GLN A 140 9.13 17.90 46.32
CA GLN A 140 8.57 19.08 45.64
C GLN A 140 7.04 19.05 45.62
N ILE A 141 6.43 17.87 45.47
CA ILE A 141 4.97 17.73 45.54
C ILE A 141 4.45 18.13 46.92
N SER A 142 5.15 17.75 48.01
CA SER A 142 4.74 18.10 49.37
C SER A 142 4.79 19.61 49.65
N LYS A 143 5.53 20.38 48.86
CA LYS A 143 5.58 21.86 48.96
C LYS A 143 4.41 22.55 48.26
N ARG A 144 3.54 21.82 47.56
CA ARG A 144 2.36 22.41 46.92
C ARG A 144 1.35 22.83 48.00
N HIS A 145 0.99 24.11 48.00
CA HIS A 145 0.00 24.68 48.94
C HIS A 145 -1.39 24.02 48.85
N ASP A 146 -1.77 23.47 47.69
CA ASP A 146 -3.03 22.77 47.47
C ASP A 146 -2.87 21.26 47.74
N ALA A 147 -3.20 20.82 48.96
CA ALA A 147 -3.11 19.43 49.42
C ALA A 147 -4.22 18.52 48.82
N LYS A 148 -4.27 18.43 47.49
CA LYS A 148 -5.12 17.44 46.79
C LYS A 148 -4.44 16.07 46.81
N LYS A 149 -5.23 14.99 46.81
CA LYS A 149 -4.72 13.63 46.61
C LYS A 149 -4.07 13.56 45.22
N ILE A 150 -2.75 13.40 45.18
CA ILE A 150 -1.98 13.28 43.93
C ILE A 150 -1.62 11.82 43.72
N THR A 151 -1.86 11.31 42.52
CA THR A 151 -1.47 9.96 42.10
C THR A 151 -0.22 10.02 41.24
N ILE A 152 0.85 9.33 41.62
CA ILE A 152 2.04 9.18 40.79
C ILE A 152 2.00 7.80 40.16
N ALA A 153 1.82 7.76 38.84
CA ALA A 153 1.89 6.56 38.03
C ALA A 153 3.34 6.27 37.66
N VAL A 154 3.85 5.12 38.12
CA VAL A 154 5.25 4.69 37.91
C VAL A 154 5.27 3.26 37.41
N ASP A 155 6.34 2.87 36.75
CA ASP A 155 6.58 1.48 36.37
C ASP A 155 6.49 0.54 37.59
N TYR A 156 5.89 -0.65 37.43
CA TYR A 156 5.76 -1.65 38.51
C TYR A 156 7.12 -1.94 39.16
N GLN A 157 8.17 -2.10 38.35
CA GLN A 157 9.53 -2.40 38.82
C GLN A 157 10.07 -1.34 39.80
N HIS A 158 9.55 -0.11 39.73
CA HIS A 158 9.97 1.01 40.54
C HIS A 158 8.98 1.36 41.65
N ALA A 159 7.81 0.72 41.72
CA ALA A 159 6.73 1.09 42.65
C ALA A 159 7.20 1.08 44.11
N ALA A 160 7.96 0.07 44.53
CA ALA A 160 8.50 -0.05 45.88
C ALA A 160 9.41 1.14 46.27
N ILE A 161 10.27 1.59 45.35
CA ILE A 161 11.17 2.74 45.57
C ILE A 161 10.34 4.01 45.80
N TRP A 162 9.31 4.23 44.98
CA TRP A 162 8.44 5.39 45.08
C TRP A 162 7.55 5.35 46.32
N GLN A 163 7.06 4.17 46.71
CA GLN A 163 6.32 3.97 47.96
C GLN A 163 7.17 4.29 49.19
N GLY A 164 8.42 3.81 49.22
CA GLY A 164 9.36 4.15 50.29
C GLY A 164 9.63 5.64 50.39
N ALA A 165 9.76 6.33 49.25
CA ALA A 165 9.90 7.78 49.23
C ALA A 165 8.63 8.52 49.70
N THR A 166 7.43 8.02 49.43
CA THR A 166 6.18 8.62 49.94
C THR A 166 6.01 8.47 51.44
N ALA A 167 6.39 7.32 52.01
CA ALA A 167 6.32 7.06 53.44
C ALA A 167 7.12 8.07 54.29
N ILE A 168 8.22 8.60 53.73
CA ILE A 168 9.07 9.58 54.41
C ILE A 168 8.51 11.01 54.31
N HIS A 169 7.85 11.36 53.20
CA HIS A 169 7.62 12.77 52.85
C HIS A 169 6.16 13.23 52.93
N HIS A 170 5.14 12.39 52.68
CA HIS A 170 3.73 12.83 52.76
C HIS A 170 2.70 11.70 52.57
N SER A 171 1.62 11.69 53.38
CA SER A 171 0.51 10.70 53.31
C SER A 171 -0.53 10.97 52.20
N THR A 172 -0.48 12.13 51.53
CA THR A 172 -1.48 12.52 50.51
C THR A 172 -1.13 12.08 49.09
N VAL A 173 0.06 11.50 48.89
CA VAL A 173 0.53 11.02 47.58
C VAL A 173 0.26 9.53 47.46
N LYS A 174 -0.54 9.13 46.48
CA LYS A 174 -0.80 7.72 46.13
C LYS A 174 0.17 7.30 45.02
N ILE A 175 0.90 6.21 45.21
CA ILE A 175 1.64 5.57 44.12
C ILE A 175 0.74 4.58 43.41
N ALA A 176 0.60 4.72 42.09
CA ALA A 176 -0.06 3.76 41.23
C ALA A 176 0.99 3.07 40.37
N ALA A 177 1.19 1.77 40.58
CA ALA A 177 2.02 0.98 39.68
C ALA A 177 1.32 0.86 38.31
N THR A 178 2.07 1.02 37.24
CA THR A 178 1.64 0.86 35.84
C THR A 178 2.67 -0.02 35.14
N GLY A 179 2.24 -0.91 34.26
CA GLY A 179 3.10 -1.96 33.72
C GLY A 179 2.81 -3.30 34.39
N ILE A 180 3.38 -4.36 33.82
CA ILE A 180 3.17 -5.74 34.25
C ILE A 180 4.34 -6.10 35.19
N GLU A 181 4.05 -6.75 36.31
CA GLU A 181 5.07 -7.49 37.06
C GLU A 181 5.80 -8.40 36.07
N GLU A 182 7.14 -8.41 36.08
CA GLU A 182 7.93 -9.14 35.09
C GLU A 182 7.32 -10.53 34.86
N ILE A 183 6.74 -10.69 33.67
CA ILE A 183 6.13 -11.94 33.24
C ILE A 183 7.29 -12.91 33.11
N ASN A 184 7.41 -13.84 34.06
CA ASN A 184 8.05 -15.11 33.77
C ASN A 184 7.26 -15.71 32.59
N ASP A 185 7.95 -15.93 31.47
CA ASP A 185 7.39 -16.26 30.14
C ASP A 185 6.43 -17.47 30.11
N ASP A 186 6.29 -18.22 31.20
CA ASP A 186 5.56 -19.48 31.21
C ASP A 186 4.08 -19.38 31.57
N HIS A 187 3.59 -18.35 32.28
CA HIS A 187 2.18 -18.28 32.70
C HIS A 187 1.56 -16.90 32.51
N ILE A 188 0.78 -16.75 31.43
CA ILE A 188 -0.19 -15.66 31.30
C ILE A 188 -1.40 -16.03 32.14
N ASP A 189 -1.51 -15.45 33.33
CA ASP A 189 -2.71 -15.59 34.15
C ASP A 189 -3.86 -14.79 33.50
N THR A 190 -4.80 -15.50 32.88
CA THR A 190 -5.95 -14.94 32.20
C THR A 190 -7.08 -14.51 33.15
N ASP A 191 -6.94 -14.77 34.46
CA ASP A 191 -7.99 -14.50 35.44
C ASP A 191 -8.00 -13.03 35.91
N LEU A 192 -7.04 -12.21 35.43
CA LEU A 192 -6.98 -10.77 35.68
C LEU A 192 -7.90 -9.92 34.79
N PHE A 193 -8.59 -10.51 33.81
CA PHE A 193 -9.48 -9.77 32.90
C PHE A 193 -10.94 -9.87 33.37
N VAL A 194 -11.60 -8.72 33.51
CA VAL A 194 -12.94 -8.60 34.10
C VAL A 194 -14.01 -9.39 33.32
N THR A 195 -13.79 -9.65 32.02
CA THR A 195 -14.67 -10.48 31.20
C THR A 195 -13.91 -11.27 30.12
N PRO A 196 -14.37 -12.49 29.72
CA PRO A 196 -13.76 -13.28 28.63
C PRO A 196 -13.57 -12.54 27.29
N PRO A 197 -14.51 -11.67 26.85
CA PRO A 197 -14.32 -10.87 25.64
C PRO A 197 -13.19 -9.84 25.75
N GLU A 198 -12.93 -9.31 26.95
CA GLU A 198 -11.80 -8.41 27.20
C GLU A 198 -10.48 -9.15 27.13
N ALA A 199 -10.40 -10.35 27.71
CA ALA A 199 -9.23 -11.21 27.65
C ALA A 199 -8.84 -11.54 26.20
N GLU A 200 -9.81 -11.92 25.37
CA GLU A 200 -9.58 -12.21 23.95
C GLU A 200 -9.15 -10.96 23.15
N ARG A 201 -9.76 -9.80 23.45
CA ARG A 201 -9.40 -8.55 22.79
C ARG A 201 -7.97 -8.10 23.15
N VAL A 202 -7.57 -8.29 24.40
CA VAL A 202 -6.22 -7.97 24.89
C VAL A 202 -5.19 -8.96 24.33
N LYS A 203 -5.48 -10.27 24.31
CA LYS A 203 -4.63 -11.28 23.67
C LYS A 203 -4.38 -10.96 22.20
N SER A 204 -5.44 -10.61 21.46
CA SER A 204 -5.34 -10.19 20.07
C SER A 204 -4.46 -8.94 19.90
N THR A 205 -4.63 -7.95 20.77
CA THR A 205 -3.88 -6.68 20.73
C THR A 205 -2.40 -6.90 21.07
N ILE A 206 -2.09 -7.69 22.10
CA ILE A 206 -0.73 -8.04 22.48
C ILE A 206 -0.05 -8.82 21.35
N LYS A 207 -0.73 -9.79 20.75
CA LYS A 207 -0.21 -10.53 19.60
C LYS A 207 0.10 -9.59 18.43
N GLU A 208 -0.80 -8.65 18.12
CA GLU A 208 -0.58 -7.64 17.09
C GLU A 208 0.61 -6.71 17.41
N LEU A 209 0.80 -6.32 18.67
CA LEU A 209 1.90 -5.48 19.12
C LEU A 209 3.26 -6.21 19.10
N TYR A 210 3.32 -7.48 19.49
CA TYR A 210 4.52 -8.30 19.41
C TYR A 210 4.99 -8.51 17.97
N VAL A 211 4.04 -8.62 17.04
CA VAL A 211 4.28 -8.72 15.59
C VAL A 211 4.80 -7.40 15.04
N LYS A 212 4.14 -6.27 15.38
CA LYS A 212 4.61 -4.93 14.98
C LYS A 212 5.99 -4.58 15.54
N ALA A 213 6.35 -5.14 16.69
CA ALA A 213 7.64 -4.91 17.32
C ALA A 213 8.78 -5.78 16.77
N GLY A 214 8.51 -6.72 15.85
CA GLY A 214 9.49 -7.69 15.37
C GLY A 214 10.03 -8.61 16.48
N LYS A 215 9.39 -8.61 17.66
CA LYS A 215 9.80 -9.37 18.84
C LYS A 215 9.15 -10.75 18.92
N CYS A 216 8.13 -10.99 18.12
CA CYS A 216 7.75 -12.35 17.80
C CYS A 216 8.80 -12.86 16.78
N VAL A 217 9.85 -13.49 17.29
CA VAL A 217 10.71 -14.35 16.47
C VAL A 217 9.75 -15.33 15.79
N LEU A 218 9.78 -15.40 14.46
CA LEU A 218 9.12 -16.46 13.69
C LEU A 218 9.41 -17.77 14.42
N ARG A 219 8.43 -18.66 14.58
CA ARG A 219 8.69 -20.00 15.12
C ARG A 219 9.66 -20.74 14.18
N SER A 220 10.95 -20.45 14.24
CA SER A 220 12.03 -21.35 13.87
C SER A 220 12.32 -22.15 15.13
N VAL A 221 11.40 -23.04 15.49
CA VAL A 221 11.68 -23.99 16.56
C VAL A 221 12.26 -25.21 15.88
N GLU A 222 13.58 -25.35 15.95
CA GLU A 222 14.19 -26.67 16.03
C GLU A 222 13.48 -27.41 17.18
N GLY A 223 12.53 -28.29 16.84
CA GLY A 223 11.83 -29.12 17.84
C GLY A 223 10.30 -29.04 17.89
N PHE A 224 9.59 -28.37 16.98
CA PHE A 224 8.15 -28.63 16.83
C PHE A 224 7.93 -29.91 16.01
N ASP A 225 7.08 -30.80 16.52
CA ASP A 225 6.60 -31.99 15.80
C ASP A 225 6.16 -31.58 14.39
N SER A 226 6.73 -32.23 13.39
CA SER A 226 6.58 -31.93 11.95
C SER A 226 5.16 -32.08 11.39
N ASN A 227 4.16 -32.28 12.25
CA ASN A 227 2.80 -32.66 11.89
C ASN A 227 1.77 -31.54 12.06
N ASP A 228 2.13 -30.37 12.61
CA ASP A 228 1.19 -29.23 12.69
C ASP A 228 1.23 -28.40 11.40
N GLU A 229 0.72 -29.01 10.32
CA GLU A 229 0.62 -28.46 8.96
C GLU A 229 -0.15 -27.12 8.91
N HIS A 230 -0.88 -26.79 9.98
CA HIS A 230 -1.63 -25.54 10.12
C HIS A 230 -0.75 -24.29 10.35
N SER A 231 0.57 -24.43 10.55
CA SER A 231 1.49 -23.30 10.77
C SER A 231 2.23 -22.80 9.51
N MET A 232 2.02 -23.40 8.34
CA MET A 232 2.84 -23.13 7.14
C MET A 232 2.60 -21.76 6.47
N VAL A 233 1.57 -21.02 6.89
CA VAL A 233 1.22 -19.75 6.24
C VAL A 233 2.00 -18.58 6.88
N PRO A 234 2.72 -17.78 6.07
CA PRO A 234 3.38 -16.56 6.52
C PRO A 234 2.44 -15.62 7.25
N LEU A 235 2.88 -15.11 8.39
CA LEU A 235 2.05 -14.21 9.20
C LEU A 235 1.64 -12.94 8.43
N GLY A 236 2.53 -12.42 7.58
CA GLY A 236 2.22 -11.30 6.69
C GLY A 236 1.07 -11.59 5.74
N ALA A 237 0.96 -12.83 5.26
CA ALA A 237 -0.13 -13.28 4.39
C ALA A 237 -1.45 -13.45 5.15
N VAL A 238 -1.43 -13.83 6.43
CA VAL A 238 -2.64 -14.10 7.23
C VAL A 238 -3.65 -12.94 7.18
N SER A 239 -3.16 -11.69 7.14
CA SER A 239 -4.03 -10.50 7.09
C SER A 239 -4.90 -10.40 5.82
N ILE A 240 -4.49 -11.02 4.72
CA ILE A 240 -5.17 -10.96 3.42
C ILE A 240 -5.86 -12.28 3.04
N LEU A 241 -5.58 -13.35 3.77
CA LEU A 241 -6.22 -14.64 3.57
C LEU A 241 -7.66 -14.65 4.08
N ASP A 242 -8.44 -15.57 3.53
CA ASP A 242 -9.80 -15.81 4.00
C ASP A 242 -9.78 -16.40 5.42
N LYS A 243 -10.67 -15.92 6.29
CA LYS A 243 -10.65 -16.33 7.70
C LYS A 243 -10.97 -17.81 7.81
N GLY A 244 -10.05 -18.58 8.39
CA GLY A 244 -10.20 -20.02 8.54
C GLY A 244 -9.86 -20.83 7.29
N ALA A 245 -9.33 -20.21 6.24
CA ALA A 245 -8.77 -20.96 5.12
C ALA A 245 -7.60 -21.82 5.60
N LYS A 246 -7.67 -23.11 5.30
CA LYS A 246 -6.60 -24.07 5.55
C LYS A 246 -5.80 -24.29 4.27
N TYR A 247 -4.50 -24.39 4.45
CA TYR A 247 -3.53 -24.60 3.38
C TYR A 247 -2.81 -25.91 3.62
N GLU A 248 -2.49 -26.59 2.52
CA GLU A 248 -1.64 -27.77 2.51
C GLU A 248 -0.50 -27.56 1.51
N ARG A 249 0.65 -28.17 1.79
CA ARG A 249 1.76 -28.19 0.86
C ARG A 249 1.50 -29.23 -0.23
N VAL A 250 1.69 -28.86 -1.49
CA VAL A 250 1.61 -29.86 -2.56
C VAL A 250 2.87 -30.73 -2.52
N THR A 251 2.71 -31.96 -2.04
CA THR A 251 3.78 -32.98 -1.95
C THR A 251 3.60 -34.10 -2.97
N THR A 252 2.40 -34.25 -3.53
CA THR A 252 2.08 -35.24 -4.54
C THR A 252 2.72 -34.89 -5.88
N SER A 253 3.03 -35.94 -6.66
CA SER A 253 3.49 -35.74 -8.02
C SER A 253 2.32 -35.36 -8.92
N ALA A 254 2.57 -34.51 -9.92
CA ALA A 254 1.58 -34.04 -10.88
C ALA A 254 0.79 -35.19 -11.53
N THR A 255 1.46 -36.31 -11.83
CA THR A 255 0.83 -37.49 -12.46
C THR A 255 -0.07 -38.28 -11.53
N SER A 256 0.21 -38.24 -10.22
CA SER A 256 -0.66 -38.88 -9.22
C SER A 256 -1.97 -38.10 -9.04
N ASP A 257 -1.91 -36.79 -9.30
CA ASP A 257 -3.05 -35.88 -9.21
C ASP A 257 -3.94 -35.92 -10.45
N ASP A 258 -3.35 -36.00 -11.64
CA ASP A 258 -4.08 -36.07 -12.90
C ASP A 258 -3.26 -36.87 -13.95
N PRO A 259 -3.79 -37.99 -14.49
CA PRO A 259 -3.07 -38.79 -15.47
C PRO A 259 -2.75 -38.02 -16.77
N ARG A 260 -3.52 -36.97 -17.09
CA ARG A 260 -3.28 -36.11 -18.27
C ARG A 260 -1.99 -35.30 -18.16
N LEU A 261 -1.44 -35.16 -16.95
CA LEU A 261 -0.14 -34.51 -16.73
C LEU A 261 1.04 -35.43 -17.02
N SER A 262 0.82 -36.70 -17.36
CA SER A 262 1.90 -37.63 -17.72
C SER A 262 2.62 -37.19 -19.01
N PRO A 263 3.97 -37.28 -19.08
CA PRO A 263 4.73 -36.87 -20.25
C PRO A 263 4.46 -37.71 -21.50
N SER A 264 3.89 -38.91 -21.34
CA SER A 264 3.52 -39.79 -22.44
C SER A 264 2.08 -39.61 -22.94
N THR A 265 1.27 -38.80 -22.26
CA THR A 265 -0.15 -38.64 -22.60
C THR A 265 -0.31 -37.54 -23.64
N THR A 266 -0.96 -37.88 -24.75
CA THR A 266 -1.49 -36.91 -25.70
C THR A 266 -2.89 -36.50 -25.25
N ILE A 267 -3.12 -35.21 -25.06
CA ILE A 267 -4.44 -34.66 -24.72
C ILE A 267 -5.04 -34.00 -25.96
N ASP A 268 -6.36 -34.02 -26.11
CA ASP A 268 -7.05 -33.21 -27.10
C ASP A 268 -7.46 -31.84 -26.51
N ILE A 269 -8.11 -30.99 -27.31
CA ILE A 269 -8.53 -29.65 -26.86
C ILE A 269 -9.58 -29.71 -25.74
N THR A 270 -10.45 -30.73 -25.73
CA THR A 270 -11.48 -30.90 -24.69
C THR A 270 -10.82 -31.29 -23.37
N ASP A 271 -9.92 -32.27 -23.41
CA ASP A 271 -9.12 -32.69 -22.27
C ASP A 271 -8.25 -31.54 -21.74
N ALA A 272 -7.69 -30.72 -22.63
CA ALA A 272 -6.94 -29.53 -22.27
C ALA A 272 -7.83 -28.52 -21.52
N HIS A 273 -9.05 -28.25 -21.98
CA HIS A 273 -9.98 -27.36 -21.28
C HIS A 273 -10.30 -27.85 -19.86
N ASP A 274 -10.55 -29.14 -19.70
CA ASP A 274 -10.87 -29.73 -18.39
C ASP A 274 -9.65 -29.81 -17.48
N LEU A 275 -8.47 -30.12 -18.02
CA LEU A 275 -7.21 -30.07 -17.28
C LEU A 275 -6.92 -28.66 -16.75
N VAL A 276 -7.04 -27.65 -17.62
CA VAL A 276 -6.84 -26.25 -17.25
C VAL A 276 -7.84 -25.82 -16.18
N ARG A 277 -9.11 -26.24 -16.29
CA ARG A 277 -10.13 -25.96 -15.25
C ARG A 277 -9.76 -26.58 -13.91
N ASN A 278 -9.40 -27.87 -13.89
CA ASN A 278 -9.03 -28.57 -12.66
C ASN A 278 -7.80 -27.93 -11.98
N LEU A 279 -6.79 -27.54 -12.75
CA LEU A 279 -5.63 -26.81 -12.23
C LEU A 279 -6.02 -25.41 -11.76
N GLY A 280 -6.87 -24.72 -12.49
CA GLY A 280 -7.44 -23.43 -12.13
C GLY A 280 -8.10 -23.45 -10.75
N ASP A 281 -8.98 -24.41 -10.51
CA ASP A 281 -9.71 -24.58 -9.26
C ASP A 281 -8.82 -25.03 -8.10
N ARG A 282 -7.80 -25.86 -8.38
CA ARG A 282 -6.86 -26.34 -7.35
C ARG A 282 -5.88 -25.26 -6.89
N TYR A 283 -5.33 -24.48 -7.81
CA TYR A 283 -4.26 -23.51 -7.51
C TYR A 283 -4.75 -22.08 -7.27
N MET A 284 -6.07 -21.84 -7.29
CA MET A 284 -6.62 -20.54 -6.96
C MET A 284 -6.30 -20.12 -5.52
N GLU A 285 -5.75 -18.92 -5.36
CA GLU A 285 -5.26 -18.40 -4.07
C GLU A 285 -4.11 -19.20 -3.45
N MET A 286 -3.26 -19.81 -4.28
CA MET A 286 -2.03 -20.45 -3.81
C MET A 286 -1.07 -19.46 -3.15
N VAL A 287 -0.34 -19.94 -2.15
CA VAL A 287 0.74 -19.22 -1.46
C VAL A 287 2.07 -19.85 -1.83
N ILE A 288 3.05 -19.03 -2.22
CA ILE A 288 4.37 -19.49 -2.64
C ILE A 288 5.42 -18.84 -1.73
N LEU A 289 6.33 -19.65 -1.20
CA LEU A 289 7.37 -19.18 -0.27
C LEU A 289 8.75 -19.17 -0.95
N PHE A 290 9.44 -18.04 -0.91
CA PHE A 290 10.82 -17.87 -1.38
C PHE A 290 11.70 -17.39 -0.21
N GLY A 291 12.16 -18.33 0.61
CA GLY A 291 12.85 -17.99 1.86
C GLY A 291 11.92 -17.18 2.77
N GLN A 292 12.34 -15.96 3.14
CA GLN A 292 11.58 -15.01 3.97
C GLN A 292 10.49 -14.23 3.20
N PHE A 293 10.35 -14.45 1.89
CA PHE A 293 9.37 -13.76 1.07
C PHE A 293 8.22 -14.68 0.73
N TRP A 294 7.02 -14.10 0.62
CA TRP A 294 5.82 -14.84 0.27
C TRP A 294 5.04 -14.16 -0.83
N PHE A 295 4.33 -14.96 -1.63
CA PHE A 295 3.41 -14.51 -2.67
C PHE A 295 2.06 -15.18 -2.47
N LEU A 296 0.99 -14.39 -2.47
CA LEU A 296 -0.39 -14.86 -2.63
C LEU A 296 -0.83 -14.60 -4.07
N VAL A 297 -1.03 -15.66 -4.85
CA VAL A 297 -1.46 -15.54 -6.25
C VAL A 297 -2.97 -15.55 -6.33
N THR A 298 -3.55 -14.43 -6.78
CA THR A 298 -5.01 -14.24 -6.87
C THR A 298 -5.52 -14.25 -8.30
N SER A 299 -4.62 -14.21 -9.27
CA SER A 299 -4.93 -14.40 -10.68
C SER A 299 -3.75 -15.00 -11.42
N PHE A 300 -4.00 -15.94 -12.32
CA PHE A 300 -2.96 -16.53 -13.17
C PHE A 300 -3.52 -16.93 -14.54
N ASP A 301 -2.64 -16.95 -15.53
CA ASP A 301 -2.88 -17.49 -16.86
C ASP A 301 -2.28 -18.89 -16.97
N VAL A 302 -2.98 -19.80 -17.64
CA VAL A 302 -2.52 -21.17 -17.85
C VAL A 302 -2.00 -21.37 -19.28
N PHE A 303 -0.85 -22.04 -19.40
CA PHE A 303 -0.22 -22.38 -20.66
C PHE A 303 0.13 -23.86 -20.71
N ILE A 304 -0.12 -24.52 -21.84
CA ILE A 304 0.24 -25.92 -22.05
C ILE A 304 1.43 -25.98 -23.00
N HIS A 305 2.58 -26.43 -22.51
CA HIS A 305 3.78 -26.61 -23.31
C HIS A 305 3.74 -27.94 -24.09
N LYS A 306 4.56 -28.01 -25.14
CA LYS A 306 4.77 -29.21 -25.99
C LYS A 306 3.54 -29.69 -26.79
N SER A 307 2.45 -28.93 -26.79
CA SER A 307 1.25 -29.18 -27.61
C SER A 307 0.88 -27.92 -28.41
N LEU A 308 1.64 -27.61 -29.46
CA LEU A 308 1.48 -26.35 -30.24
C LEU A 308 0.14 -26.26 -31.00
N ASP A 309 -0.45 -27.40 -31.30
CA ASP A 309 -1.79 -27.57 -31.87
C ASP A 309 -2.90 -27.19 -30.88
N ILE A 310 -2.63 -27.29 -29.58
CA ILE A 310 -3.56 -26.93 -28.51
C ILE A 310 -3.28 -25.50 -28.03
N ASP A 311 -2.01 -25.17 -27.77
CA ASP A 311 -1.61 -23.89 -27.21
C ASP A 311 -0.38 -23.31 -27.89
N ASP A 312 -0.60 -22.68 -29.05
CA ASP A 312 0.44 -21.95 -29.76
C ASP A 312 0.92 -20.69 -29.01
N CYS A 313 0.25 -20.26 -27.95
CA CYS A 313 0.66 -19.15 -27.07
C CYS A 313 1.76 -19.53 -26.09
N ALA A 314 1.89 -20.81 -25.74
CA ALA A 314 2.94 -21.28 -24.84
C ALA A 314 4.34 -20.96 -25.38
N ASN A 315 5.28 -20.66 -24.48
CA ASN A 315 6.66 -20.40 -24.88
C ASN A 315 7.28 -21.69 -25.45
N LYS A 316 8.00 -21.56 -26.57
CA LYS A 316 8.68 -22.68 -27.26
C LYS A 316 10.00 -23.09 -26.61
N THR A 317 10.37 -22.47 -25.49
CA THR A 317 11.56 -22.89 -24.72
C THR A 317 11.42 -24.35 -24.35
N ASP A 318 12.50 -25.12 -24.58
CA ASP A 318 12.59 -26.53 -24.19
C ASP A 318 12.62 -26.63 -22.66
N ARG A 319 11.44 -26.54 -22.04
CA ARG A 319 11.28 -26.66 -20.61
C ARG A 319 11.26 -28.13 -20.25
N GLN A 320 12.05 -28.44 -19.22
CA GLN A 320 12.06 -29.75 -18.61
C GLN A 320 10.71 -30.02 -17.93
N TYR A 321 10.33 -31.29 -17.93
CA TYR A 321 9.14 -31.77 -17.26
C TYR A 321 9.33 -31.67 -15.74
N GLU A 322 8.40 -31.02 -15.04
CA GLU A 322 8.48 -30.85 -13.58
C GLU A 322 7.48 -31.79 -12.90
N SER A 323 7.96 -32.86 -12.25
CA SER A 323 7.09 -33.86 -11.63
C SER A 323 6.33 -33.34 -10.40
N HIS A 324 6.78 -32.25 -9.81
CA HIS A 324 6.16 -31.58 -8.67
C HIS A 324 6.04 -30.08 -8.96
N PRO A 325 5.07 -29.37 -8.35
CA PRO A 325 4.92 -27.94 -8.56
C PRO A 325 6.18 -27.18 -8.18
N LYS A 326 6.70 -26.41 -9.13
CA LYS A 326 7.90 -25.59 -8.95
C LYS A 326 7.62 -24.16 -9.33
N ALA A 327 7.70 -23.27 -8.36
CA ALA A 327 7.60 -21.85 -8.59
C ALA A 327 8.96 -21.26 -9.01
N CYS A 328 8.95 -20.38 -9.99
CA CYS A 328 10.14 -19.68 -10.48
C CYS A 328 9.82 -18.19 -10.66
N ILE A 329 10.69 -17.33 -10.16
CA ILE A 329 10.76 -15.92 -10.57
C ILE A 329 11.82 -15.81 -11.65
N ILE A 330 11.44 -15.37 -12.84
CA ILE A 330 12.34 -15.27 -14.00
C ILE A 330 12.43 -13.80 -14.41
N SER A 331 13.66 -13.31 -14.58
CA SER A 331 13.92 -12.03 -15.23
C SER A 331 13.92 -12.22 -16.74
N LYS A 332 13.07 -11.47 -17.45
CA LYS A 332 13.01 -11.43 -18.90
C LYS A 332 13.39 -10.04 -19.38
N SER A 333 14.18 -9.95 -20.44
CA SER A 333 14.48 -8.67 -21.10
C SER A 333 13.52 -8.45 -22.27
N MET A 334 12.91 -7.27 -22.33
CA MET A 334 12.18 -6.84 -23.52
C MET A 334 13.14 -6.05 -24.40
N HIS A 335 13.56 -6.65 -25.53
CA HIS A 335 14.46 -6.03 -26.52
C HIS A 335 15.72 -5.41 -25.90
N GLY A 336 16.24 -6.01 -24.82
CA GLY A 336 17.46 -5.56 -24.13
C GLY A 336 17.32 -4.27 -23.30
N GLN A 337 16.15 -3.65 -23.20
CA GLN A 337 16.01 -2.33 -22.57
C GLN A 337 15.37 -2.35 -21.17
N ALA A 338 14.33 -3.17 -20.97
CA ALA A 338 13.64 -3.26 -19.68
C ALA A 338 13.62 -4.70 -19.19
N THR A 339 14.14 -4.93 -17.99
CA THR A 339 13.95 -6.18 -17.26
C THR A 339 12.58 -6.17 -16.62
N TYR A 340 11.80 -7.21 -16.88
CA TYR A 340 10.58 -7.48 -16.15
C TYR A 340 10.68 -8.86 -15.49
N HIS A 341 10.02 -9.00 -14.35
CA HIS A 341 10.03 -10.24 -13.58
C HIS A 341 8.67 -10.90 -13.67
N GLU A 342 8.67 -12.20 -13.94
CA GLU A 342 7.47 -13.04 -14.06
C GLU A 342 7.55 -14.16 -13.03
N LEU A 343 6.47 -14.38 -12.28
CA LEU A 343 6.32 -15.50 -11.37
C LEU A 343 5.48 -16.57 -12.07
N SER A 344 6.08 -17.74 -12.26
CA SER A 344 5.43 -18.89 -12.89
C SER A 344 5.48 -20.10 -11.97
N VAL A 345 4.45 -20.93 -11.99
CA VAL A 345 4.45 -22.26 -11.35
C VAL A 345 4.37 -23.33 -12.43
N PHE A 346 5.36 -24.21 -12.46
CA PHE A 346 5.45 -25.32 -13.41
C PHE A 346 4.92 -26.58 -12.78
N ILE A 347 4.02 -27.26 -13.49
CA ILE A 347 3.41 -28.53 -13.08
C ILE A 347 3.37 -29.42 -14.33
N ALA A 348 4.23 -30.43 -14.39
CA ALA A 348 4.45 -31.24 -15.58
C ALA A 348 4.79 -30.38 -16.81
N ASN A 349 3.94 -30.40 -17.84
CA ASN A 349 4.06 -29.57 -19.05
C ASN A 349 3.18 -28.30 -19.00
N VAL A 350 2.58 -27.97 -17.85
CA VAL A 350 1.72 -26.80 -17.67
C VAL A 350 2.46 -25.69 -16.92
N GLU A 351 2.30 -24.45 -17.38
CA GLU A 351 2.80 -23.23 -16.72
C GLU A 351 1.62 -22.38 -16.25
N LEU A 352 1.59 -22.06 -14.95
CA LEU A 352 0.68 -21.09 -14.34
C LEU A 352 1.44 -19.77 -14.16
N VAL A 353 1.19 -18.77 -15.01
CA VAL A 353 1.83 -17.45 -14.91
C VAL A 353 0.99 -16.54 -14.03
N ALA A 354 1.54 -16.08 -12.90
CA ALA A 354 0.85 -15.14 -12.04
C ALA A 354 0.65 -13.78 -12.75
N VAL A 355 -0.61 -13.35 -12.85
CA VAL A 355 -1.01 -12.06 -13.43
C VAL A 355 -1.72 -11.16 -12.43
N GLY A 356 -1.85 -11.60 -11.18
CA GLY A 356 -2.37 -10.78 -10.09
C GLY A 356 -2.14 -11.42 -8.75
N GLY A 357 -1.86 -10.61 -7.74
CA GLY A 357 -1.56 -11.13 -6.41
C GLY A 357 -0.98 -10.10 -5.47
N PHE A 358 -0.45 -10.61 -4.38
CA PHE A 358 0.20 -9.86 -3.33
C PHE A 358 1.51 -10.52 -2.98
N PHE A 359 2.48 -9.73 -2.54
CA PHE A 359 3.71 -10.26 -1.96
C PHE A 359 4.17 -9.41 -0.79
N GLY A 360 4.97 -10.02 0.08
CA GLY A 360 5.52 -9.38 1.26
C GLY A 360 6.72 -10.16 1.80
N LYS A 361 7.26 -9.68 2.91
CA LYS A 361 8.32 -10.33 3.67
C LYS A 361 7.76 -10.71 5.05
N ASP A 362 8.19 -11.84 5.60
CA ASP A 362 7.60 -12.41 6.82
C ASP A 362 7.69 -11.49 8.04
N ASP A 363 8.76 -10.71 8.14
CA ASP A 363 9.08 -9.80 9.25
C ASP A 363 8.59 -8.36 9.01
N HIS A 364 7.92 -8.08 7.90
CA HIS A 364 7.41 -6.74 7.59
C HIS A 364 5.90 -6.75 7.38
N PRO A 365 5.18 -5.74 7.92
CA PRO A 365 3.74 -5.59 7.69
C PRO A 365 3.40 -5.10 6.28
N GLU A 366 4.40 -4.77 5.46
CA GLU A 366 4.21 -4.22 4.13
C GLU A 366 3.77 -5.29 3.13
N ILE A 367 2.64 -5.04 2.49
CA ILE A 367 2.04 -5.90 1.48
C ILE A 367 1.96 -5.13 0.18
N THR A 368 2.58 -5.65 -0.87
CA THR A 368 2.56 -5.04 -2.20
C THR A 368 1.66 -5.86 -3.12
N GLY A 369 0.58 -5.22 -3.60
CA GLY A 369 -0.26 -5.79 -4.65
C GLY A 369 0.36 -5.60 -6.03
N PHE A 370 0.10 -6.53 -6.95
CA PHE A 370 0.46 -6.41 -8.36
C PHE A 370 -0.66 -6.93 -9.26
N LEU A 371 -0.78 -6.34 -10.45
CA LEU A 371 -1.68 -6.76 -11.53
C LEU A 371 -0.95 -6.65 -12.88
N GLY A 372 -1.04 -7.70 -13.68
CA GLY A 372 -0.25 -7.96 -14.88
C GLY A 372 0.86 -8.99 -14.64
N SER A 373 1.36 -9.58 -15.73
CA SER A 373 2.42 -10.63 -15.69
C SER A 373 3.80 -10.14 -15.25
N SER A 374 4.02 -8.83 -15.25
CA SER A 374 5.26 -8.22 -14.77
C SER A 374 5.09 -7.74 -13.33
N ILE A 375 5.82 -8.35 -12.41
CA ILE A 375 5.89 -7.92 -11.02
C ILE A 375 6.90 -6.78 -10.91
N LYS A 376 6.40 -5.59 -10.59
CA LYS A 376 7.23 -4.40 -10.37
C LYS A 376 7.64 -4.32 -8.90
N HIS A 377 8.76 -3.64 -8.65
CA HIS A 377 9.27 -3.39 -7.30
C HIS A 377 9.57 -4.67 -6.49
N LEU A 378 10.03 -5.73 -7.16
CA LEU A 378 10.53 -6.90 -6.44
C LEU A 378 11.72 -6.52 -5.53
N PRO A 379 11.81 -7.13 -4.33
CA PRO A 379 13.00 -7.09 -3.49
C PRO A 379 14.24 -7.48 -4.31
N VAL A 380 15.38 -6.86 -4.01
CA VAL A 380 16.63 -7.04 -4.79
C VAL A 380 17.04 -8.51 -4.84
N GLU A 381 16.80 -9.22 -3.75
CA GLU A 381 17.06 -10.65 -3.55
C GLU A 381 16.26 -11.52 -4.52
N LEU A 382 15.05 -11.09 -4.90
CA LEU A 382 14.17 -11.82 -5.83
C LEU A 382 14.29 -11.36 -7.28
N ARG A 383 15.17 -10.39 -7.58
CA ARG A 383 15.38 -9.94 -8.98
C ARG A 383 16.22 -10.93 -9.79
N GLN A 384 16.99 -11.79 -9.12
CA GLN A 384 17.71 -12.88 -9.76
C GLN A 384 16.77 -14.08 -9.98
N PRO A 385 17.03 -14.93 -10.98
CA PRO A 385 16.28 -16.16 -11.18
C PRO A 385 16.26 -16.99 -9.88
N THR A 386 15.08 -17.15 -9.31
CA THR A 386 14.90 -17.82 -8.01
C THR A 386 13.82 -18.89 -8.16
N THR A 387 14.02 -20.05 -7.54
CA THR A 387 13.06 -21.16 -7.60
C THR A 387 12.64 -21.61 -6.20
N SER A 388 11.44 -22.18 -6.09
CA SER A 388 10.91 -22.74 -4.86
C SER A 388 9.98 -23.93 -5.11
N MET A 389 10.09 -24.94 -4.26
CA MET A 389 9.16 -26.09 -4.18
C MET A 389 8.15 -25.93 -3.04
N GLN A 390 8.07 -24.75 -2.41
CA GLN A 390 7.16 -24.45 -1.32
C GLN A 390 5.91 -23.76 -1.88
N VAL A 391 5.09 -24.56 -2.55
CA VAL A 391 3.77 -24.16 -3.07
C VAL A 391 2.70 -24.72 -2.14
N LEU A 392 1.93 -23.83 -1.53
CA LEU A 392 0.82 -24.14 -0.66
C LEU A 392 -0.49 -23.86 -1.39
N VAL A 393 -1.40 -24.81 -1.40
CA VAL A 393 -2.74 -24.67 -1.99
C VAL A 393 -3.80 -24.72 -0.91
N ARG A 394 -4.97 -24.16 -1.18
CA ARG A 394 -6.08 -24.24 -0.24
C ARG A 394 -6.62 -25.67 -0.24
N MET A 395 -6.84 -26.25 0.94
CA MET A 395 -7.50 -27.55 1.07
C MET A 395 -8.94 -27.52 0.52
N LYS A 396 -9.60 -26.36 0.62
CA LYS A 396 -10.87 -26.08 -0.05
C LYS A 396 -10.64 -25.04 -1.13
N SER A 397 -10.80 -25.45 -2.39
CA SER A 397 -10.67 -24.61 -3.57
C SER A 397 -11.40 -23.28 -3.40
N ALA A 398 -10.72 -22.20 -3.77
CA ALA A 398 -11.33 -20.88 -3.84
C ALA A 398 -12.20 -20.76 -5.11
N GLU A 399 -13.32 -20.06 -4.99
CA GLU A 399 -14.16 -19.74 -6.14
C GLU A 399 -13.39 -18.85 -7.13
N SER A 400 -13.53 -19.14 -8.42
CA SER A 400 -12.83 -18.44 -9.49
C SER A 400 -13.79 -17.89 -10.54
N ALA A 401 -13.43 -16.75 -11.11
CA ALA A 401 -13.96 -16.25 -12.38
C ALA A 401 -12.93 -16.51 -13.48
N VAL A 402 -13.40 -16.81 -14.70
CA VAL A 402 -12.54 -17.10 -15.85
C VAL A 402 -12.62 -15.99 -16.90
N SER A 403 -11.49 -15.69 -17.54
CA SER A 403 -11.42 -14.73 -18.65
C SER A 403 -10.34 -15.11 -19.67
N ASN A 404 -10.21 -14.35 -20.76
CA ASN A 404 -9.12 -14.55 -21.74
C ASN A 404 -7.75 -14.23 -21.12
N ARG A 405 -6.69 -14.92 -21.57
CA ARG A 405 -5.32 -14.73 -21.09
C ARG A 405 -4.74 -13.34 -21.38
N HIS A 406 -3.81 -12.90 -20.53
CA HIS A 406 -3.06 -11.66 -20.65
C HIS A 406 -1.83 -11.86 -21.54
N LEU A 407 -2.04 -11.79 -22.85
CA LEU A 407 -1.03 -12.11 -23.85
C LEU A 407 -0.37 -10.86 -24.43
N ARG A 408 0.73 -11.05 -25.16
CA ARG A 408 1.27 -10.05 -26.09
C ARG A 408 1.02 -10.40 -27.56
N GLN A 409 0.60 -11.64 -27.83
CA GLN A 409 0.52 -12.22 -29.18
C GLN A 409 -0.91 -12.64 -29.51
N TYR A 410 -1.81 -11.66 -29.64
CA TYR A 410 -3.25 -11.88 -29.89
C TYR A 410 -3.58 -12.51 -31.25
N ALA A 411 -2.62 -12.56 -32.16
CA ALA A 411 -2.75 -13.25 -33.44
C ALA A 411 -2.71 -14.79 -33.32
N LYS A 412 -2.25 -15.31 -32.19
CA LYS A 412 -2.13 -16.76 -31.98
C LYS A 412 -3.51 -17.41 -31.82
N MET A 413 -3.62 -18.66 -32.24
CA MET A 413 -4.87 -19.43 -32.26
C MET A 413 -5.48 -19.55 -30.86
N ALA A 414 -4.64 -19.88 -29.88
CA ALA A 414 -5.04 -20.12 -28.52
C ALA A 414 -5.28 -18.82 -27.73
N ALA A 415 -5.13 -17.65 -28.36
CA ALA A 415 -5.27 -16.36 -27.68
C ALA A 415 -6.69 -16.07 -27.18
N PHE A 416 -7.69 -16.72 -27.78
CA PHE A 416 -9.09 -16.58 -27.38
C PHE A 416 -9.50 -17.53 -26.25
N HIS A 417 -8.67 -18.51 -25.85
CA HIS A 417 -9.05 -19.40 -24.76
C HIS A 417 -9.22 -18.66 -23.43
N THR A 418 -10.27 -19.03 -22.70
CA THR A 418 -10.60 -18.48 -21.37
C THR A 418 -9.84 -19.23 -20.29
N TRP A 419 -8.51 -19.13 -20.35
CA TRP A 419 -7.57 -19.83 -19.45
C TRP A 419 -6.87 -18.86 -18.49
N SER A 420 -7.48 -17.70 -18.23
CA SER A 420 -7.10 -16.83 -17.12
C SER A 420 -8.08 -17.07 -15.98
N PHE A 421 -7.56 -17.33 -14.78
CA PHE A 421 -8.37 -17.53 -13.59
C PHE A 421 -8.14 -16.38 -12.62
N HIS A 422 -9.22 -15.92 -12.00
CA HIS A 422 -9.22 -14.82 -11.04
C HIS A 422 -10.01 -15.25 -9.80
N SER A 423 -9.45 -15.05 -8.61
CA SER A 423 -10.21 -15.31 -7.38
C SER A 423 -11.45 -14.41 -7.34
N LEU A 424 -12.62 -15.02 -7.14
CA LEU A 424 -13.88 -14.30 -7.17
C LEU A 424 -13.96 -13.23 -6.07
N ARG A 425 -13.40 -13.49 -4.88
CA ARG A 425 -13.43 -12.51 -3.77
C ARG A 425 -12.57 -11.27 -4.04
N PHE A 426 -11.52 -11.39 -4.85
CA PHE A 426 -10.71 -10.24 -5.27
C PHE A 426 -11.30 -9.57 -6.51
N ALA A 427 -11.80 -10.37 -7.47
CA ALA A 427 -12.40 -9.86 -8.70
C ALA A 427 -13.66 -9.02 -8.43
N THR A 428 -14.54 -9.47 -7.53
CA THR A 428 -15.73 -8.71 -7.08
C THR A 428 -15.40 -7.40 -6.37
N ARG A 429 -14.12 -7.19 -6.02
CA ARG A 429 -13.59 -5.97 -5.42
C ARG A 429 -12.71 -5.18 -6.39
N ASP A 430 -12.84 -5.45 -7.68
CA ASP A 430 -12.09 -4.82 -8.78
C ASP A 430 -10.57 -5.04 -8.69
N PHE A 431 -10.12 -6.12 -8.04
CA PHE A 431 -8.72 -6.53 -7.98
C PHE A 431 -8.48 -7.75 -8.86
N TYR A 432 -8.37 -7.51 -10.15
CA TYR A 432 -8.00 -8.47 -11.17
C TYR A 432 -7.39 -7.69 -12.35
N PRO A 433 -6.56 -8.31 -13.19
CA PRO A 433 -5.94 -7.60 -14.31
C PRO A 433 -6.99 -7.19 -15.36
N VAL A 434 -6.80 -6.01 -15.96
CA VAL A 434 -7.63 -5.52 -17.07
C VAL A 434 -7.41 -6.39 -18.30
N ASN A 435 -8.48 -7.07 -18.73
CA ASN A 435 -8.43 -7.95 -19.87
C ASN A 435 -8.25 -7.15 -21.19
N PRO A 436 -7.19 -7.41 -21.98
CA PRO A 436 -6.93 -6.67 -23.21
C PRO A 436 -7.95 -6.90 -24.34
N LEU A 437 -8.70 -8.00 -24.30
CA LEU A 437 -9.79 -8.29 -25.25
C LEU A 437 -11.13 -7.70 -24.80
N ALA A 438 -11.23 -7.33 -23.52
CA ALA A 438 -12.42 -6.78 -22.88
C ALA A 438 -12.07 -5.52 -22.06
N PHE A 439 -11.29 -4.61 -22.65
CA PHE A 439 -10.76 -3.44 -21.93
C PHE A 439 -11.87 -2.59 -21.32
N GLY A 440 -13.04 -2.54 -21.95
CA GLY A 440 -14.18 -1.73 -21.49
C GLY A 440 -14.95 -2.30 -20.30
N ASP A 441 -14.65 -3.52 -19.85
CA ASP A 441 -15.51 -4.24 -18.90
C ASP A 441 -15.02 -4.11 -17.44
N HIS A 442 -13.79 -3.62 -17.23
CA HIS A 442 -13.24 -3.42 -15.89
C HIS A 442 -13.69 -2.06 -15.30
N ALA A 443 -14.04 -2.03 -14.01
CA ALA A 443 -14.46 -0.80 -13.32
C ALA A 443 -13.53 0.42 -13.52
N VAL A 444 -12.20 0.22 -13.53
CA VAL A 444 -11.23 1.33 -13.68
C VAL A 444 -11.15 1.90 -15.10
N THR A 445 -11.62 1.15 -16.09
CA THR A 445 -11.56 1.55 -17.50
C THR A 445 -12.90 2.12 -17.97
N ILE A 446 -14.02 1.66 -17.40
CA ILE A 446 -15.37 2.20 -17.67
C ILE A 446 -15.41 3.71 -17.43
N ASN A 447 -14.82 4.17 -16.33
CA ASN A 447 -14.97 5.53 -15.80
C ASN A 447 -13.78 6.48 -16.06
N GLY A 448 -12.80 6.12 -16.88
CA GLY A 448 -11.69 7.04 -17.14
C GLY A 448 -10.69 6.61 -18.21
N LEU A 449 -9.95 5.53 -17.97
CA LEU A 449 -8.80 5.17 -18.82
C LEU A 449 -9.20 4.52 -20.15
N GLY A 450 -10.42 3.98 -20.25
CA GLY A 450 -10.93 3.27 -21.42
C GLY A 450 -11.56 4.13 -22.48
N GLY A 451 -10.99 5.30 -22.77
CA GLY A 451 -11.40 6.16 -23.87
C GLY A 451 -11.57 5.39 -25.18
N ILE A 452 -12.34 5.95 -26.11
CA ILE A 452 -12.78 5.30 -27.36
C ILE A 452 -11.65 4.56 -28.10
N PRO A 453 -10.43 5.09 -28.24
CA PRO A 453 -9.31 4.37 -28.87
C PRO A 453 -8.99 3.01 -28.23
N CYS A 454 -9.08 2.88 -26.90
CA CYS A 454 -8.83 1.61 -26.21
C CYS A 454 -9.93 0.58 -26.50
N ARG A 455 -11.18 1.03 -26.56
CA ARG A 455 -12.32 0.15 -26.87
C ARG A 455 -12.26 -0.36 -28.30
N LEU A 456 -11.86 0.50 -29.24
CA LEU A 456 -11.60 0.11 -30.63
C LEU A 456 -10.44 -0.90 -30.70
N ALA A 457 -9.33 -0.63 -30.01
CA ALA A 457 -8.20 -1.55 -29.96
C ALA A 457 -8.57 -2.92 -29.35
N SER A 458 -9.27 -2.90 -28.22
CA SER A 458 -9.80 -4.11 -27.58
C SER A 458 -10.69 -4.92 -28.52
N ARG A 459 -11.62 -4.26 -29.24
CA ARG A 459 -12.49 -4.92 -30.21
C ARG A 459 -11.71 -5.50 -31.39
N PHE A 460 -10.72 -4.77 -31.90
CA PHE A 460 -9.82 -5.28 -32.93
C PHE A 460 -9.11 -6.56 -32.46
N PHE A 461 -8.48 -6.54 -31.29
CA PHE A 461 -7.81 -7.72 -30.74
C PHE A 461 -8.78 -8.89 -30.53
N HIS A 462 -10.00 -8.62 -30.09
CA HIS A 462 -11.03 -9.64 -29.91
C HIS A 462 -11.37 -10.35 -31.22
N CYS A 463 -11.61 -9.59 -32.31
CA CYS A 463 -11.88 -10.16 -33.63
C CYS A 463 -10.69 -10.98 -34.16
N VAL A 464 -9.46 -10.48 -33.97
CA VAL A 464 -8.23 -11.18 -34.38
C VAL A 464 -8.05 -12.48 -33.61
N ALA A 465 -8.18 -12.47 -32.29
CA ALA A 465 -8.04 -13.65 -31.45
C ALA A 465 -9.11 -14.71 -31.78
N LYS A 466 -10.35 -14.28 -32.02
CA LYS A 466 -11.45 -15.16 -32.46
C LYS A 466 -11.31 -15.64 -33.90
N ARG A 467 -10.39 -15.04 -34.68
CA ARG A 467 -10.22 -15.25 -36.14
C ARG A 467 -11.50 -15.04 -36.93
N ARG A 468 -12.38 -14.18 -36.43
CA ARG A 468 -13.69 -13.92 -37.00
C ARG A 468 -14.07 -12.47 -36.74
N VAL A 469 -14.63 -11.84 -37.77
CA VAL A 469 -15.29 -10.54 -37.65
C VAL A 469 -16.71 -10.66 -38.16
N CYS A 470 -17.65 -10.07 -37.41
CA CYS A 470 -19.06 -9.98 -37.76
C CYS A 470 -19.45 -8.51 -38.02
N GLY A 471 -20.49 -8.28 -38.81
CA GLY A 471 -21.03 -6.94 -39.08
C GLY A 471 -21.42 -6.20 -37.80
N SER A 472 -22.00 -6.90 -36.82
CA SER A 472 -22.35 -6.33 -35.52
C SER A 472 -21.14 -5.85 -34.71
N ASP A 473 -19.98 -6.50 -34.82
CA ASP A 473 -18.73 -6.06 -34.17
C ASP A 473 -18.25 -4.74 -34.78
N ILE A 474 -18.31 -4.62 -36.10
CA ILE A 474 -17.96 -3.41 -36.85
C ILE A 474 -18.94 -2.28 -36.54
N GLU A 475 -20.24 -2.55 -36.56
CA GLU A 475 -21.29 -1.58 -36.26
C GLU A 475 -21.16 -1.05 -34.82
N TYR A 476 -20.96 -1.94 -33.84
CA TYR A 476 -20.71 -1.54 -32.46
C TYR A 476 -19.48 -0.65 -32.35
N ALA A 477 -18.38 -1.02 -33.02
CA ALA A 477 -17.16 -0.23 -33.02
C ALA A 477 -17.36 1.14 -33.70
N LEU A 478 -18.10 1.20 -34.82
CA LEU A 478 -18.45 2.44 -35.51
C LEU A 478 -19.27 3.35 -34.60
N MET A 479 -20.30 2.80 -33.93
CA MET A 479 -21.13 3.51 -32.96
C MET A 479 -20.28 4.14 -31.85
N LYS A 480 -19.29 3.39 -31.31
CA LYS A 480 -18.36 3.95 -30.32
C LYS A 480 -17.45 5.01 -30.91
N ALA A 481 -16.95 4.83 -32.13
CA ALA A 481 -16.11 5.82 -32.79
C ALA A 481 -16.84 7.14 -33.05
N VAL A 482 -18.07 7.09 -33.57
CA VAL A 482 -18.86 8.31 -33.86
C VAL A 482 -19.36 9.02 -32.61
N SER A 483 -19.48 8.31 -31.48
CA SER A 483 -19.79 8.93 -30.19
C SER A 483 -18.63 9.75 -29.61
N ASP A 484 -17.43 9.67 -30.21
CA ASP A 484 -16.31 10.54 -29.83
C ASP A 484 -16.61 11.97 -30.29
N PRO A 485 -16.62 12.98 -29.40
CA PRO A 485 -16.95 14.35 -29.77
C PRO A 485 -16.05 14.94 -30.86
N MET A 486 -14.80 14.47 -30.99
CA MET A 486 -13.90 14.92 -32.05
C MET A 486 -14.27 14.32 -33.41
N LEU A 487 -14.66 13.04 -33.43
CA LEU A 487 -15.06 12.37 -34.67
C LEU A 487 -16.48 12.71 -35.10
N GLU A 488 -17.40 12.91 -34.16
CA GLU A 488 -18.79 13.27 -34.43
C GLU A 488 -18.87 14.52 -35.32
N LYS A 489 -18.16 15.59 -34.95
CA LYS A 489 -18.09 16.83 -35.73
C LYS A 489 -17.56 16.61 -37.14
N SER A 490 -16.57 15.73 -37.28
CA SER A 490 -15.91 15.42 -38.55
C SER A 490 -16.73 14.49 -39.44
N THR A 491 -17.73 13.80 -38.89
CA THR A 491 -18.53 12.77 -39.58
C THR A 491 -20.00 13.12 -39.75
N LYS A 492 -20.49 14.22 -39.14
CA LYS A 492 -21.91 14.64 -39.10
C LYS A 492 -22.66 14.60 -40.45
N ASN A 493 -21.97 14.82 -41.57
CA ASN A 493 -22.57 14.87 -42.91
C ASN A 493 -22.18 13.68 -43.80
N MET A 494 -21.54 12.65 -43.25
CA MET A 494 -21.10 11.48 -44.02
C MET A 494 -22.21 10.44 -44.10
N LYS A 495 -22.62 10.07 -45.31
CA LYS A 495 -23.41 8.86 -45.57
C LYS A 495 -22.79 8.03 -46.70
N PRO A 496 -22.61 6.70 -46.54
CA PRO A 496 -22.57 5.94 -45.28
C PRO A 496 -21.37 6.31 -44.39
N ILE A 497 -21.42 6.04 -43.08
CA ILE A 497 -20.27 6.19 -42.17
C ILE A 497 -19.49 4.86 -42.16
N THR A 498 -18.19 4.92 -42.44
CA THR A 498 -17.29 3.76 -42.48
C THR A 498 -15.96 4.12 -41.83
N PHE A 499 -15.21 3.14 -41.32
CA PHE A 499 -13.90 3.39 -40.73
C PHE A 499 -12.93 3.97 -41.76
N ARG A 500 -13.02 3.55 -43.03
CA ARG A 500 -12.26 4.17 -44.13
C ARG A 500 -12.51 5.67 -44.27
N LYS A 501 -13.76 6.13 -44.10
CA LYS A 501 -14.10 7.56 -44.17
C LYS A 501 -13.65 8.29 -42.91
N ILE A 502 -13.82 7.68 -41.74
CA ILE A 502 -13.33 8.21 -40.46
C ILE A 502 -11.80 8.42 -40.52
N SER A 503 -11.04 7.44 -41.02
CA SER A 503 -9.58 7.53 -41.16
C SER A 503 -9.18 8.73 -42.02
N LYS A 504 -9.80 8.91 -43.20
CA LYS A 504 -9.56 10.06 -44.09
C LYS A 504 -9.87 11.42 -43.46
N SER A 505 -10.87 11.50 -42.58
CA SER A 505 -11.18 12.73 -41.84
C SER A 505 -10.23 12.95 -40.67
N ALA A 506 -9.88 11.89 -39.96
CA ALA A 506 -8.98 11.94 -38.81
C ALA A 506 -7.56 12.37 -39.18
N THR A 507 -7.11 12.07 -40.41
CA THR A 507 -5.82 12.56 -40.94
C THR A 507 -5.82 14.07 -41.21
N LEU A 508 -6.98 14.65 -41.52
CA LEU A 508 -7.13 16.11 -41.74
C LEU A 508 -7.19 16.89 -40.42
N SER A 509 -7.59 16.25 -39.32
CA SER A 509 -7.56 16.88 -38.00
C SER A 509 -6.20 16.75 -37.33
N SER A 510 -5.60 17.89 -36.97
CA SER A 510 -4.36 17.94 -36.18
C SER A 510 -4.52 17.45 -34.74
N SER A 511 -5.76 17.32 -34.22
CA SER A 511 -6.03 16.94 -32.83
C SER A 511 -6.05 15.43 -32.57
N THR A 512 -6.03 14.58 -33.62
CA THR A 512 -6.14 13.12 -33.45
C THR A 512 -4.80 12.52 -33.04
N THR A 513 -4.75 11.85 -31.88
CA THR A 513 -3.54 11.16 -31.40
C THR A 513 -3.10 10.02 -32.33
N GLY A 514 -1.79 9.73 -32.38
CA GLY A 514 -1.25 8.62 -33.17
C GLY A 514 -1.82 7.24 -32.79
N PHE A 515 -2.12 7.04 -31.50
CA PHE A 515 -2.80 5.84 -31.01
C PHE A 515 -4.20 5.67 -31.62
N MET A 516 -4.99 6.74 -31.61
CA MET A 516 -6.34 6.74 -32.18
C MET A 516 -6.32 6.49 -33.69
N LYS A 517 -5.39 7.12 -34.42
CA LYS A 517 -5.20 6.84 -35.87
C LYS A 517 -4.92 5.36 -36.10
N THR A 518 -3.98 4.78 -35.35
CA THR A 518 -3.64 3.35 -35.45
C THR A 518 -4.83 2.44 -35.14
N ALA A 519 -5.64 2.76 -34.12
CA ALA A 519 -6.84 2.00 -33.79
C ALA A 519 -7.90 2.06 -34.90
N ILE A 520 -8.12 3.23 -35.50
CA ILE A 520 -9.04 3.42 -36.63
C ILE A 520 -8.55 2.68 -37.87
N ASP A 521 -7.25 2.71 -38.15
CA ASP A 521 -6.66 1.96 -39.27
C ASP A 521 -6.82 0.45 -39.09
N ALA A 522 -6.62 -0.05 -37.85
CA ALA A 522 -6.85 -1.45 -37.52
C ALA A 522 -8.32 -1.86 -37.75
N MET A 523 -9.28 -1.02 -37.35
CA MET A 523 -10.70 -1.27 -37.62
C MET A 523 -11.05 -1.15 -39.11
N THR A 524 -10.40 -0.24 -39.84
CA THR A 524 -10.54 -0.10 -41.31
C THR A 524 -10.11 -1.38 -42.03
N LEU A 525 -9.06 -2.04 -41.53
CA LEU A 525 -8.61 -3.33 -42.05
C LEU A 525 -9.68 -4.41 -41.87
N LEU A 526 -10.26 -4.55 -40.68
CA LEU A 526 -11.34 -5.52 -40.43
C LEU A 526 -12.60 -5.22 -41.25
N GLU A 527 -12.98 -3.95 -41.39
CA GLU A 527 -14.10 -3.51 -42.24
C GLU A 527 -13.88 -3.90 -43.71
N LYS A 528 -12.65 -3.71 -44.23
CA LYS A 528 -12.29 -4.09 -45.60
C LYS A 528 -12.41 -5.59 -45.82
N ASP A 529 -11.91 -6.39 -44.88
CA ASP A 529 -11.93 -7.85 -44.99
C ASP A 529 -13.38 -8.36 -44.92
N LEU A 530 -14.22 -7.80 -44.03
CA LEU A 530 -15.64 -8.13 -43.93
C LEU A 530 -16.40 -7.86 -45.26
N GLY A 531 -16.06 -6.76 -45.93
CA GLY A 531 -16.63 -6.43 -47.24
C GLY A 531 -18.15 -6.20 -47.18
N LYS A 532 -18.91 -6.99 -47.95
CA LYS A 532 -20.38 -6.97 -47.96
C LYS A 532 -21.01 -8.14 -47.19
N ASN A 533 -20.19 -9.00 -46.59
CA ASN A 533 -20.67 -10.19 -45.89
C ASN A 533 -21.02 -9.84 -44.44
N ASP A 534 -21.96 -10.55 -43.83
CA ASP A 534 -22.32 -10.34 -42.42
C ASP A 534 -21.28 -10.93 -41.46
N SER A 535 -20.46 -11.88 -41.92
CA SER A 535 -19.41 -12.51 -41.15
C SER A 535 -18.35 -13.11 -42.06
N ILE A 536 -17.08 -13.06 -41.66
CA ILE A 536 -15.98 -13.74 -42.36
C ILE A 536 -14.99 -14.39 -41.38
N CYS A 537 -14.30 -15.42 -41.85
CA CYS A 537 -13.13 -15.99 -41.17
C CYS A 537 -11.88 -15.24 -41.65
N LEU A 538 -11.01 -14.84 -40.72
CA LEU A 538 -9.81 -14.08 -41.03
C LEU A 538 -8.71 -15.02 -41.53
N GLN A 539 -8.46 -15.05 -42.84
CA GLN A 539 -7.46 -15.93 -43.45
C GLN A 539 -6.03 -15.34 -43.47
N SER A 540 -5.87 -14.02 -43.41
CA SER A 540 -4.57 -13.34 -43.53
C SER A 540 -3.95 -13.02 -42.15
N MET A 541 -3.20 -13.96 -41.59
CA MET A 541 -2.53 -13.77 -40.29
C MET A 541 -1.36 -12.77 -40.29
N PRO A 542 -0.51 -12.66 -41.34
CA PRO A 542 0.65 -11.77 -41.30
C PRO A 542 0.28 -10.28 -41.17
N VAL A 543 -0.67 -9.81 -41.99
CA VAL A 543 -1.11 -8.40 -41.99
C VAL A 543 -1.78 -8.03 -40.66
N LEU A 544 -2.61 -8.93 -40.13
CA LEU A 544 -3.23 -8.74 -38.82
C LEU A 544 -2.19 -8.72 -37.70
N SER A 545 -1.18 -9.59 -37.77
CA SER A 545 -0.09 -9.64 -36.78
C SER A 545 0.73 -8.35 -36.77
N GLU A 546 1.05 -7.80 -37.95
CA GLU A 546 1.73 -6.50 -38.07
C GLU A 546 0.90 -5.38 -37.42
N MET A 547 -0.40 -5.34 -37.72
CA MET A 547 -1.29 -4.34 -37.13
C MET A 547 -1.43 -4.49 -35.61
N VAL A 548 -1.46 -5.72 -35.09
CA VAL A 548 -1.45 -6.01 -33.63
C VAL A 548 -0.20 -5.39 -32.98
N VAL A 549 0.99 -5.63 -33.55
CA VAL A 549 2.25 -5.08 -33.04
C VAL A 549 2.24 -3.56 -33.10
N LYS A 550 1.81 -2.97 -34.23
CA LYS A 550 1.71 -1.52 -34.40
C LYS A 550 0.80 -0.90 -33.34
N LEU A 551 -0.35 -1.51 -33.06
CA LEU A 551 -1.32 -1.00 -32.09
C LEU A 551 -0.83 -1.10 -30.64
N LEU A 552 -0.12 -2.18 -30.30
CA LEU A 552 0.56 -2.32 -29.01
C LEU A 552 1.61 -1.22 -28.82
N ASN A 553 2.47 -1.02 -29.81
CA ASN A 553 3.54 -0.01 -29.79
C ASN A 553 3.02 1.43 -29.84
N ALA A 554 1.83 1.65 -30.40
CA ALA A 554 1.19 2.96 -30.42
C ALA A 554 0.64 3.40 -29.05
N GLY A 555 0.75 2.55 -28.02
CA GLY A 555 0.48 2.91 -26.62
C GLY A 555 -0.58 2.08 -25.91
N TYR A 556 -1.13 1.02 -26.53
CA TYR A 556 -2.13 0.19 -25.86
C TYR A 556 -1.55 -0.55 -24.63
N ALA A 557 -0.31 -1.03 -24.73
CA ALA A 557 0.37 -1.71 -23.63
C ALA A 557 0.58 -0.79 -22.41
N ASP A 558 0.91 0.48 -22.66
CA ASP A 558 1.08 1.48 -21.60
C ASP A 558 -0.24 1.81 -20.91
N ARG A 559 -1.34 1.85 -21.67
CA ARG A 559 -2.69 2.08 -21.13
C ARG A 559 -3.16 0.91 -20.27
N LEU A 560 -2.92 -0.33 -20.69
CA LEU A 560 -3.15 -1.53 -19.88
C LEU A 560 -2.36 -1.48 -18.58
N THR A 561 -1.07 -1.17 -18.67
CA THR A 561 -0.17 -1.03 -17.51
C THR A 561 -0.67 0.05 -16.54
N THR A 562 -1.13 1.18 -17.08
CA THR A 562 -1.67 2.30 -16.30
C THR A 562 -2.98 1.92 -15.63
N ALA A 563 -3.86 1.20 -16.32
CA ALA A 563 -5.13 0.74 -15.79
C ALA A 563 -4.93 -0.27 -14.64
N ASN A 564 -4.05 -1.26 -14.82
CA ASN A 564 -3.68 -2.21 -13.76
C ASN A 564 -3.07 -1.50 -12.55
N LYS A 565 -2.14 -0.56 -12.76
CA LYS A 565 -1.57 0.25 -11.66
C LYS A 565 -2.64 1.05 -10.92
N THR A 566 -3.63 1.56 -11.64
CA THR A 566 -4.75 2.31 -11.06
C THR A 566 -5.65 1.39 -10.23
N ALA A 567 -5.99 0.20 -10.74
CA ALA A 567 -6.75 -0.82 -10.02
C ALA A 567 -6.05 -1.24 -8.71
N THR A 568 -4.75 -1.53 -8.76
CA THR A 568 -3.97 -1.86 -7.56
C THR A 568 -4.00 -0.73 -6.52
N LYS A 569 -3.84 0.53 -6.95
CA LYS A 569 -3.90 1.70 -6.05
C LYS A 569 -5.27 1.90 -5.42
N LEU A 570 -6.34 1.78 -6.20
CA LEU A 570 -7.71 1.92 -5.72
C LEU A 570 -8.08 0.82 -4.72
N TYR A 571 -7.62 -0.41 -4.97
CA TYR A 571 -7.79 -1.50 -4.03
C TYR A 571 -7.03 -1.23 -2.72
N ALA A 572 -5.75 -0.85 -2.81
CA ALA A 572 -4.94 -0.55 -1.63
C ALA A 572 -5.55 0.57 -0.76
N SER A 573 -6.04 1.65 -1.37
CA SER A 573 -6.67 2.76 -0.64
C SER A 573 -8.00 2.38 0.01
N LYS A 574 -8.82 1.57 -0.69
CA LYS A 574 -10.15 1.14 -0.20
C LYS A 574 -10.04 0.17 0.98
N TYR A 575 -9.09 -0.75 0.94
CA TYR A 575 -8.95 -1.81 1.95
C TYR A 575 -7.84 -1.54 2.98
N ARG A 576 -7.29 -0.31 3.01
CA ARG A 576 -6.31 0.17 4.00
C ARG A 576 -5.09 -0.73 4.14
N PHE A 577 -4.57 -1.24 3.03
CA PHE A 577 -3.20 -1.73 3.04
C PHE A 577 -2.29 -0.51 3.17
N ASN A 578 -1.40 -0.48 4.17
CA ASN A 578 -0.35 0.53 4.27
C ASN A 578 0.61 0.33 3.08
N ALA A 579 0.19 0.72 1.88
CA ALA A 579 1.08 0.86 0.76
C ALA A 579 1.82 2.18 0.98
N THR A 580 2.91 2.13 1.74
CA THR A 580 3.81 3.26 1.88
C THR A 580 4.27 3.63 0.46
N PRO A 581 3.97 4.84 -0.05
CA PRO A 581 4.48 5.22 -1.35
C PRO A 581 6.00 5.31 -1.22
N HIS A 582 6.73 4.37 -1.83
CA HIS A 582 8.18 4.50 -2.01
C HIS A 582 8.45 5.74 -2.85
N VAL A 583 8.65 6.88 -2.18
CA VAL A 583 9.35 8.02 -2.74
C VAL A 583 10.82 7.66 -2.66
N LEU A 584 11.35 7.12 -3.77
CA LEU A 584 12.79 7.04 -3.97
C LEU A 584 13.29 8.48 -4.05
N HIS A 585 13.88 8.99 -2.97
CA HIS A 585 14.81 10.11 -3.10
C HIS A 585 16.04 9.55 -3.85
N SER A 586 16.14 9.95 -5.12
CA SER A 586 17.33 9.81 -5.95
C SER A 586 18.50 10.61 -5.37
#